data_AF-K9SMY2-F1
#
_entry.id   AF-K9SMY2-F1
#
_cell.length_a   1.000
_cell.length_b   1.000
_cell.length_c   1.000
_cell.angle_alpha   90.00
_cell.angle_beta   90.00
_cell.angle_gamma   90.00
#
_symmetry.space_group_name_H-M   'P 1'
#
loop_
_entity.id
_entity.type
_entity.pdbx_description
1 polymer ?
#
loop_
_entity_poly.entity_id
_entity_poly.type
_entity_poly.pdbx_seq_one_letter_code
_entity_poly.pdbx_strand_id
1 'polypeptide(L)' 'MTIKRKPKDVNEFIREGGDVPAQSSSKEKKSTTETAIKLRLGKDLLDELDEHLASKRVPPSRNKWILQAIVERLDRDKS' A
#
# COMPACT_ATOMS: atom_id res chain seq x y z
N MET A 1 28.99 19.17 -27.57
CA MET A 1 28.10 20.17 -26.95
C MET A 1 27.15 20.69 -28.02
N THR A 2 25.87 20.30 -27.96
CA THR A 2 24.89 20.71 -28.97
C THR A 2 24.11 21.90 -28.42
N ILE A 3 24.37 23.08 -28.96
CA ILE A 3 23.73 24.33 -28.53
C ILE A 3 22.32 24.34 -29.11
N LYS A 4 21.29 24.22 -28.25
CA LYS A 4 19.89 24.33 -28.67
C LYS A 4 19.61 25.75 -29.18
N ARG A 5 18.99 25.85 -30.36
CA ARG A 5 18.59 27.13 -30.97
C ARG A 5 17.39 27.71 -30.23
N LYS A 6 17.32 29.04 -30.14
CA LYS A 6 16.20 29.76 -29.50
C LYS A 6 14.91 29.56 -30.33
N PRO A 7 13.77 29.30 -29.68
CA PRO A 7 12.48 29.15 -30.37
C PRO A 7 12.10 30.47 -31.06
N LYS A 8 11.49 30.35 -32.24
CA LYS A 8 11.20 31.49 -33.13
C LYS A 8 9.82 32.10 -32.86
N ASP A 9 8.96 31.36 -32.17
CA ASP A 9 7.57 31.73 -31.91
C ASP A 9 7.19 31.50 -30.43
N VAL A 10 6.42 32.43 -29.86
CA VAL A 10 6.00 32.40 -28.45
C VAL A 10 5.12 31.18 -28.17
N ASN A 11 4.30 30.74 -29.15
CA ASN A 11 3.48 29.55 -29.00
C ASN A 11 4.31 28.27 -28.95
N GLU A 12 5.46 28.24 -29.62
CA GLU A 12 6.37 27.09 -29.59
C GLU A 12 7.04 26.96 -28.21
N PHE A 13 7.43 28.09 -27.61
CA PHE A 13 7.96 28.14 -26.24
C PHE A 13 6.92 27.73 -25.18
N ILE A 14 5.67 28.19 -25.30
CA ILE A 14 4.61 27.83 -24.34
C ILE A 14 4.23 26.35 -24.44
N ARG A 15 4.27 25.75 -25.64
CA ARG A 15 4.04 24.30 -25.80
C ARG A 15 5.16 23.45 -25.20
N GLU A 16 6.40 23.92 -25.23
CA GLU A 16 7.56 23.20 -24.64
C GLU A 16 7.52 23.20 -23.10
N GLY A 17 6.90 24.22 -22.48
CA GLY A 17 6.74 24.35 -21.02
C GLY A 17 5.37 23.95 -20.46
N GLY A 18 4.40 23.61 -21.30
CA GLY A 18 2.99 23.55 -20.93
C GLY A 18 2.27 22.26 -21.34
N ASP A 19 2.98 21.14 -21.49
CA ASP A 19 2.32 19.85 -21.59
C ASP A 19 2.08 19.29 -20.18
N VAL A 20 0.80 19.19 -19.81
CA VAL A 20 0.36 18.56 -18.57
C VAL A 20 0.87 17.12 -18.63
N PRO A 21 1.53 16.57 -17.59
CA PRO A 21 1.94 15.17 -17.61
C PRO A 21 0.71 14.36 -17.98
N ALA A 22 0.75 13.66 -19.12
CA ALA A 22 -0.33 12.78 -19.55
C ALA A 22 -0.73 11.99 -18.32
N GLN A 23 -1.93 12.28 -17.80
CA GLN A 23 -2.43 11.78 -16.55
C GLN A 23 -2.35 10.27 -16.70
N SER A 24 -1.27 9.69 -16.16
CA SER A 24 -0.90 8.30 -16.36
C SER A 24 -2.17 7.56 -16.09
N SER A 25 -2.77 6.98 -17.14
CA SER A 25 -4.08 6.36 -17.10
C SER A 25 -4.07 5.58 -15.81
N SER A 26 -4.83 6.06 -14.82
CA SER A 26 -4.87 5.46 -13.52
C SER A 26 -5.34 4.07 -13.83
N LYS A 27 -4.39 3.12 -13.90
CA LYS A 27 -4.68 1.69 -13.89
C LYS A 27 -5.62 1.63 -12.72
N GLU A 28 -6.88 1.37 -13.00
CA GLU A 28 -7.87 1.02 -12.01
C GLU A 28 -7.19 -0.10 -11.26
N LYS A 29 -6.57 0.26 -10.13
CA LYS A 29 -6.05 -0.70 -9.19
C LYS A 29 -7.32 -1.41 -8.83
N LYS A 30 -7.50 -2.63 -9.36
CA LYS A 30 -8.55 -3.57 -8.98
C LYS A 30 -8.81 -3.27 -7.52
N SER A 31 -9.96 -2.65 -7.22
CA SER A 31 -10.29 -2.27 -5.85
C SER A 31 -10.10 -3.54 -5.06
N THR A 32 -9.02 -3.60 -4.29
CA THR A 32 -8.78 -4.77 -3.46
C THR A 32 -9.97 -4.77 -2.52
N THR A 33 -10.84 -5.76 -2.71
CA THR A 33 -12.11 -5.91 -2.00
C THR A 33 -11.83 -6.30 -0.55
N GLU A 34 -11.01 -5.51 0.14
CA GLU A 34 -10.69 -5.68 1.54
C GLU A 34 -11.90 -5.24 2.33
N THR A 35 -12.58 -6.21 2.93
CA THR A 35 -13.72 -5.96 3.80
C THR A 35 -13.21 -5.74 5.21
N ALA A 36 -13.40 -4.53 5.75
CA ALA A 36 -13.09 -4.26 7.15
C ALA A 36 -14.14 -4.93 8.05
N ILE A 37 -13.68 -5.81 8.94
CA ILE A 37 -14.54 -6.53 9.88
C ILE A 37 -14.24 -6.01 11.30
N LYS A 38 -15.30 -5.68 12.04
CA LYS A 38 -15.18 -5.37 13.48
C LYS A 38 -15.24 -6.68 14.26
N LEU A 39 -14.12 -7.06 14.89
CA LEU A 39 -14.02 -8.24 15.74
C LEU A 39 -14.29 -7.85 17.20
N ARG A 40 -15.07 -8.67 17.91
CA ARG A 40 -15.23 -8.58 19.36
C ARG A 40 -14.34 -9.65 19.99
N LEU A 41 -13.31 -9.22 20.69
CA LEU A 41 -12.36 -10.09 21.39
C LEU A 41 -12.45 -9.82 22.89
N GLY A 42 -12.25 -10.86 23.70
CA GLY A 42 -12.05 -10.69 25.14
C GLY A 42 -10.83 -9.81 25.39
N LYS A 43 -10.88 -8.97 26.43
CA LYS A 43 -9.78 -8.06 26.74
C LYS A 43 -8.49 -8.83 27.07
N ASP A 44 -8.62 -9.89 27.86
CA ASP A 44 -7.49 -10.72 28.30
C ASP A 44 -6.73 -11.31 27.10
N LEU A 45 -7.45 -11.80 26.09
CA LEU A 45 -6.86 -12.33 24.86
C LEU A 45 -6.13 -11.25 24.04
N LEU A 46 -6.66 -10.01 24.04
CA LEU A 46 -6.01 -8.91 23.34
C LEU A 46 -4.73 -8.48 24.06
N ASP A 47 -4.76 -8.46 25.39
CA ASP A 47 -3.61 -8.13 26.22
C ASP A 47 -2.50 -9.19 26.04
N GLU A 48 -2.84 -10.49 26.09
CA GLU A 48 -1.91 -11.60 25.79
C GLU A 48 -1.28 -11.47 24.39
N LEU A 49 -2.07 -11.09 23.38
CA LEU A 49 -1.57 -10.88 22.03
C LEU A 49 -0.57 -9.72 21.97
N ASP A 50 -0.87 -8.60 22.61
CA ASP A 50 0.00 -7.43 22.62
C ASP A 50 1.32 -7.70 23.36
N GLU A 51 1.30 -8.44 24.47
CA GLU A 51 2.51 -8.88 25.18
C GLU A 51 3.39 -9.81 24.31
N HIS A 52 2.77 -10.77 23.63
CA HIS A 52 3.48 -11.66 22.73
C HIS A 52 4.09 -10.93 21.53
N LEU A 53 3.41 -9.91 21.00
CA LEU A 53 3.95 -9.06 19.93
C LEU A 53 5.11 -8.20 20.43
N ALA A 54 4.98 -7.58 21.61
CA ALA A 54 6.01 -6.73 22.21
C ALA A 54 7.31 -7.47 22.51
N SER A 55 7.23 -8.78 22.80
CA SER A 55 8.39 -9.62 23.07
C SER A 55 9.28 -9.89 21.85
N LYS A 56 8.81 -9.56 20.63
CA LYS A 56 9.57 -9.79 19.39
C LYS A 56 10.55 -8.65 19.13
N ARG A 57 11.75 -9.00 18.64
CA ARG A 57 12.79 -8.04 18.25
C ARG A 57 12.29 -6.95 17.28
N VAL A 58 11.37 -7.33 16.38
CA VAL A 58 10.62 -6.40 15.53
C VAL A 58 9.15 -6.80 15.61
N PRO A 59 8.31 -6.05 16.37
CA PRO A 59 6.90 -6.40 16.54
C PRO A 59 6.16 -6.22 15.21
N PRO A 60 5.54 -7.27 14.64
CA PRO A 60 4.67 -7.12 13.48
C PRO A 60 3.39 -6.38 13.89
N SER A 61 2.72 -5.74 12.92
CA SER A 61 1.40 -5.15 13.21
C SER A 61 0.40 -6.23 13.61
N ARG A 62 -0.51 -5.90 14.53
CA ARG A 62 -1.58 -6.82 14.97
C ARG A 62 -2.32 -7.44 13.80
N ASN A 63 -2.74 -6.59 12.83
CA ASN A 63 -3.44 -7.05 11.64
C ASN A 63 -2.62 -8.07 10.84
N LYS A 64 -1.32 -7.79 10.59
CA LYS A 64 -0.43 -8.71 9.88
C LYS A 64 -0.28 -10.03 10.61
N TRP A 65 -0.13 -9.98 11.93
CA TRP A 65 0.00 -11.18 12.74
C TRP A 65 -1.28 -12.03 12.72
N ILE A 66 -2.45 -11.40 12.86
CA ILE A 66 -3.76 -12.07 12.78
C ILE A 66 -3.95 -12.73 11.41
N LEU A 67 -3.66 -12.01 10.33
CA LEU A 67 -3.77 -12.55 8.97
C LEU A 67 -2.85 -13.77 8.78
N GLN A 68 -1.60 -13.66 9.25
CA GLN A 68 -0.65 -14.77 9.17
C GLN A 68 -1.15 -16.00 9.95
N ALA A 69 -1.64 -15.79 11.18
CA ALA A 69 -2.16 -16.87 12.01
C ALA A 69 -3.38 -17.56 11.36
N ILE A 70 -4.27 -16.80 10.72
CA ILE A 70 -5.42 -17.35 9.98
C ILE A 70 -4.94 -18.21 8.81
N VAL A 71 -4.01 -17.71 7.99
CA VAL A 71 -3.46 -18.46 6.85
C VAL A 71 -2.80 -19.75 7.33
N GLU A 72 -1.93 -19.67 8.34
CA GLU A 72 -1.24 -20.83 8.90
C GLU A 72 -2.22 -21.88 9.44
N ARG A 73 -3.31 -21.45 10.10
CA ARG A 73 -4.32 -22.38 10.59
C ARG A 73 -5.09 -23.06 9.46
N LEU A 74 -5.47 -22.30 8.43
CA LEU A 74 -6.16 -22.83 7.26
C LEU A 74 -5.29 -23.82 6.47
N ASP A 75 -3.99 -23.57 6.37
CA ASP A 75 -3.06 -24.47 5.69
C ASP A 75 -2.89 -25.79 6.46
N ARG A 76 -2.83 -25.72 7.80
CA ARG A 76 -2.78 -26.92 8.67
C ARG A 76 -4.05 -27.77 8.59
N ASP A 77 -5.22 -27.15 8.56
CA ASP A 77 -6.51 -27.86 8.54
C ASP A 77 -6.80 -28.52 7.17
N LYS A 78 -6.15 -28.05 6.09
CA LYS A 78 -6.29 -28.62 4.73
C LYS A 78 -5.35 -29.78 4.43
N SER A 79 -4.25 -29.90 5.19
CA SER A 79 -3.22 -30.91 4.99
C SER A 79 -3.48 -32.17 5.81
#